data_AF-A0A383XQS0-F1
#
_entry.id   AF-A0A383XQS0-F1
#
_cell.length_a   1.000
_cell.length_b   1.000
_cell.length_c   1.000
_cell.angle_alpha   90.00
_cell.angle_beta   90.00
_cell.angle_gamma   90.00
#
_symmetry.space_group_name_H-M   'P 1'
#
loop_
_entity.id
_entity.type
_entity.pdbx_description
1 polymer ?
#
loop_
_entity_poly.entity_id
_entity_poly.type
_entity_poly.pdbx_seq_one_letter_code
_entity_poly.pdbx_strand_id
1 'polypeptide(L)'
;MRIRATEPFESADKSDKTPRENVMSHTALKLNLDGELSIREISTLHARLMDARTSEEPVTLDGEHVVRVDTPGLQLLASFVSERASCGRQTSWSAASAALRDGARLLGLESLLALDSLQTDSETH
;
A
#
# COMPACT_ATOMS: atom_id res chain seq x y z
N MET A 1 -1.12 -29.63 -69.05
CA MET A 1 -0.73 -28.51 -69.94
C MET A 1 -1.03 -27.19 -69.22
N ARG A 2 -0.07 -26.25 -69.23
CA ARG A 2 -0.04 -24.89 -68.62
C ARG A 2 0.46 -24.73 -67.17
N ILE A 3 1.76 -24.45 -67.11
CA ILE A 3 2.55 -23.52 -66.29
C ILE A 3 1.88 -22.20 -65.82
N ARG A 4 2.22 -21.77 -64.57
CA ARG A 4 2.73 -20.44 -64.08
C ARG A 4 2.66 -20.45 -62.53
N ALA A 5 3.76 -20.30 -61.78
CA ALA A 5 4.64 -19.15 -61.52
C ALA A 5 4.21 -18.31 -60.29
N THR A 6 5.11 -18.33 -59.28
CA THR A 6 5.54 -17.25 -58.37
C THR A 6 4.66 -16.72 -57.20
N GLU A 7 5.34 -16.75 -56.03
CA GLU A 7 5.32 -15.89 -54.82
C GLU A 7 4.42 -16.20 -53.61
N PRO A 8 4.99 -16.12 -52.37
CA PRO A 8 4.29 -16.31 -51.11
C PRO A 8 3.64 -14.99 -50.64
N PHE A 9 2.54 -15.07 -49.90
CA PHE A 9 1.96 -13.91 -49.23
C PHE A 9 1.60 -14.20 -47.78
N GLU A 10 2.12 -13.31 -46.96
CA GLU A 10 2.02 -13.12 -45.53
C GLU A 10 0.62 -12.63 -45.10
N SER A 11 0.23 -13.02 -43.89
CA SER A 11 -0.69 -12.39 -42.93
C SER A 11 -2.03 -11.79 -43.41
N ALA A 12 -3.13 -12.25 -42.80
CA ALA A 12 -3.86 -11.46 -41.79
C ALA A 12 -5.27 -12.03 -41.49
N ASP A 13 -5.67 -11.85 -40.22
CA ASP A 13 -7.04 -11.60 -39.76
C ASP A 13 -8.02 -12.78 -39.62
N LYS A 14 -8.31 -13.18 -38.38
CA LYS A 14 -9.53 -12.72 -37.66
C LYS A 14 -9.62 -13.23 -36.23
N SER A 15 -9.59 -12.26 -35.30
CA SER A 15 -10.50 -12.06 -34.16
C SER A 15 -10.90 -13.27 -33.29
N ASP A 16 -10.56 -13.23 -32.00
CA ASP A 16 -11.58 -13.06 -30.94
C ASP A 16 -10.95 -12.72 -29.56
N LYS A 17 -11.50 -11.65 -28.96
CA LYS A 17 -11.52 -11.27 -27.54
C LYS A 17 -10.23 -10.88 -26.81
N THR A 18 -10.06 -9.57 -26.79
CA THR A 18 -9.54 -8.79 -25.66
C THR A 18 -9.97 -9.32 -24.28
N PRO A 19 -9.06 -9.42 -23.30
CA PRO A 19 -9.40 -9.15 -21.92
C PRO A 19 -9.32 -7.63 -21.75
N ARG A 20 -10.47 -7.01 -21.55
CA ARG A 20 -10.57 -5.66 -21.01
C ARG A 20 -10.03 -5.71 -19.58
N GLU A 21 -8.78 -5.34 -19.37
CA GLU A 21 -8.27 -5.06 -18.03
C GLU A 21 -7.52 -3.74 -18.04
N ASN A 22 -8.27 -2.67 -18.27
CA ASN A 22 -7.87 -1.35 -17.81
C ASN A 22 -8.48 -1.18 -16.40
N VAL A 23 -7.93 -1.91 -15.43
CA VAL A 23 -8.17 -1.62 -14.01
C VAL A 23 -6.96 -0.84 -13.54
N MET A 24 -7.09 0.48 -13.61
CA MET A 24 -6.26 1.50 -12.98
C MET A 24 -5.04 0.97 -12.21
N SER A 25 -3.91 0.84 -12.90
CA SER A 25 -2.61 0.58 -12.28
C SER A 25 -2.14 1.82 -11.51
N HIS A 26 -2.77 2.14 -10.38
CA HIS A 26 -2.18 3.06 -9.42
C HIS A 26 -1.03 2.31 -8.74
N THR A 27 0.20 2.76 -8.98
CA THR A 27 1.39 2.16 -8.38
C THR A 27 1.42 2.60 -6.93
N ALA A 28 0.74 1.86 -6.05
CA ALA A 28 0.72 2.17 -4.63
C ALA A 28 2.15 2.11 -4.06
N LEU A 29 2.60 3.21 -3.46
CA LEU A 29 3.92 3.29 -2.82
C LEU A 29 3.90 2.44 -1.54
N LYS A 30 4.68 1.37 -1.51
CA LYS A 30 4.78 0.49 -0.34
C LYS A 30 5.92 0.94 0.59
N LEU A 31 5.61 1.11 1.88
CA LEU A 31 6.55 1.49 2.93
C LEU A 31 6.66 0.39 3.98
N ASN A 32 7.83 -0.23 4.07
CA ASN A 32 8.11 -1.27 5.06
C ASN A 32 8.52 -0.67 6.43
N LEU A 33 7.84 -1.03 7.51
CA LEU A 33 8.07 -0.52 8.87
C LEU A 33 8.81 -1.51 9.80
N ASP A 34 9.43 -2.56 9.26
CA ASP A 34 10.12 -3.61 10.01
C ASP A 34 11.05 -3.09 11.11
N GLY A 35 11.07 -3.81 12.23
CA GLY A 35 11.91 -3.49 13.38
C GLY A 35 11.19 -2.65 14.43
N GLU A 36 11.83 -1.57 14.88
CA GLU A 36 11.35 -0.76 16.00
C GLU A 36 10.83 0.61 15.56
N LEU A 37 9.62 0.95 16.02
CA LEU A 37 9.07 2.31 15.93
C LEU A 37 9.32 3.04 17.26
N SER A 38 10.60 3.11 17.64
CA SER A 38 11.05 3.66 18.92
C SER A 38 11.55 5.09 18.80
N ILE A 39 11.70 5.78 19.94
CA ILE A 39 12.29 7.13 19.95
C ILE A 39 13.73 7.16 19.39
N ARG A 40 14.44 6.03 19.41
CA ARG A 40 15.81 5.92 18.86
C ARG A 40 15.82 5.97 17.34
N GLU A 41 14.83 5.32 16.72
CA GLU A 41 14.71 5.20 15.26
C GLU A 41 13.79 6.27 14.64
N ILE A 42 13.21 7.15 15.46
CA ILE A 42 12.16 8.09 15.05
C ILE A 42 12.61 9.05 13.94
N SER A 43 13.88 9.46 13.95
CA SER A 43 14.42 10.37 12.93
C SER A 43 14.48 9.69 11.55
N THR A 44 14.88 8.42 11.51
CA THR A 44 14.93 7.61 10.29
C THR A 44 13.53 7.36 9.76
N LEU A 45 12.59 7.00 10.65
CA LEU A 45 11.18 6.83 10.30
C LEU A 45 10.58 8.13 9.75
N HIS A 46 10.82 9.25 10.41
CA HIS A 46 10.34 10.56 9.97
C HIS A 46 10.82 10.91 8.57
N ALA A 47 12.11 10.73 8.27
CA ALA A 47 12.65 11.03 6.94
C ALA A 47 11.93 10.22 5.84
N ARG A 48 11.70 8.93 6.07
CA ARG A 48 11.00 8.03 5.14
C ARG A 48 9.54 8.42 4.95
N LEU A 49 8.85 8.79 6.02
CA LEU A 49 7.46 9.24 5.96
C LEU A 49 7.34 10.60 5.25
N MET A 50 8.29 11.52 5.45
CA MET A 50 8.27 12.82 4.77
C MET A 50 8.51 12.69 3.26
N ASP A 51 9.39 11.77 2.84
CA ASP A 51 9.59 11.47 1.43
C ASP A 51 8.31 10.90 0.80
N ALA A 52 7.66 9.97 1.50
CA ALA A 52 6.38 9.43 1.05
C ALA A 52 5.22 10.43 1.14
N ARG A 53 5.25 11.43 2.03
CA ARG A 53 4.13 12.35 2.30
C ARG A 53 3.67 13.12 1.06
N THR A 54 4.61 13.51 0.20
CA THR A 54 4.35 14.35 -0.98
C THR A 54 3.80 13.56 -2.16
N SER A 55 3.96 12.23 -2.17
CA SER A 55 3.46 11.37 -3.25
C SER A 55 1.93 11.53 -3.43
N GLU A 56 1.49 11.63 -4.68
CA GLU A 56 0.05 11.66 -4.98
C GLU A 56 -0.56 10.25 -4.99
N GLU A 57 0.28 9.23 -5.16
CA GLU A 57 -0.14 7.84 -5.16
C GLU A 57 -0.62 7.39 -3.77
N PRO A 58 -1.53 6.39 -3.72
CA PRO A 58 -1.86 5.71 -2.48
C PRO A 58 -0.60 5.13 -1.81
N VAL A 59 -0.52 5.25 -0.49
CA VAL A 59 0.56 4.63 0.29
C VAL A 59 0.05 3.40 1.00
N THR A 60 0.80 2.30 0.93
CA THR A 60 0.55 1.07 1.69
C THR A 60 1.66 0.89 2.72
N LEU A 61 1.29 0.88 4.00
CA LEU A 61 2.20 0.64 5.12
C LEU A 61 2.27 -0.86 5.41
N ASP A 62 3.47 -1.40 5.54
CA ASP A 62 3.70 -2.78 5.93
C ASP A 62 4.27 -2.85 7.33
N GLY A 63 3.42 -3.24 8.28
CA GLY A 63 3.76 -3.31 9.70
C GLY A 63 3.89 -4.75 10.21
N GLU A 64 4.01 -5.75 9.33
CA GLU A 64 4.01 -7.17 9.71
C GLU A 64 5.12 -7.52 10.72
N HIS A 65 6.35 -7.04 10.49
CA HIS A 65 7.50 -7.37 11.33
C HIS A 65 7.90 -6.22 12.27
N VAL A 66 6.96 -5.36 12.66
CA VAL A 66 7.16 -4.39 13.75
C VAL A 66 7.22 -5.15 15.08
N VAL A 67 8.38 -5.13 15.74
CA VAL A 67 8.61 -5.88 17.00
C VAL A 67 8.39 -5.03 18.25
N ARG A 68 8.48 -3.70 18.13
CA ARG A 68 8.37 -2.78 19.26
C ARG A 68 7.90 -1.41 18.80
N VAL A 69 7.08 -0.75 19.61
CA VAL A 69 6.58 0.60 19.36
C VAL A 69 6.71 1.46 20.62
N ASP A 70 7.13 2.72 20.46
CA ASP A 70 7.01 3.75 21.49
C ASP A 70 5.94 4.77 21.07
N THR A 71 5.44 5.55 22.04
CA THR A 71 4.44 6.61 21.82
C THR A 71 4.83 7.58 20.69
N PRO A 72 6.07 8.10 20.60
CA PRO A 72 6.44 9.00 19.50
C PRO A 72 6.34 8.35 18.12
N GLY A 73 6.66 7.06 18.00
CA GLY A 73 6.55 6.31 16.74
C GLY A 73 5.12 6.22 16.25
N LEU A 74 4.19 5.88 17.15
CA LEU A 74 2.77 5.81 16.84
C LEU A 74 2.17 7.18 16.53
N GLN A 75 2.54 8.22 17.28
CA GLN A 75 2.07 9.59 17.04
C GLN A 75 2.56 10.13 15.70
N LEU A 76 3.80 9.82 15.31
CA LEU A 76 4.33 10.21 14.02
C LEU A 76 3.58 9.51 12.87
N LEU A 77 3.33 8.21 12.98
CA LEU A 77 2.51 7.48 12.00
C LEU A 77 1.10 8.05 11.91
N ALA A 78 0.45 8.30 13.05
CA ALA A 78 -0.89 8.86 13.09
C ALA A 78 -0.95 10.26 12.45
N SER A 79 0.08 11.08 12.68
CA SER A 79 0.19 12.40 12.05
C SER A 79 0.31 12.28 10.53
N PHE A 80 1.15 11.36 10.05
CA PHE A 80 1.31 11.09 8.61
C PHE A 80 0.00 10.63 7.95
N VAL A 81 -0.72 9.66 8.56
CA VAL A 81 -1.99 9.15 8.03
C VAL A 81 -3.05 10.25 8.02
N SER A 82 -3.20 10.98 9.12
CA SER A 82 -4.17 12.07 9.27
C SER A 82 -3.93 13.19 8.27
N GLU A 83 -2.68 13.57 8.06
CA GLU A 83 -2.31 14.62 7.13
C GLU A 83 -2.58 14.20 5.67
N ARG A 84 -2.21 12.97 5.30
CA ARG A 84 -2.54 12.45 3.97
C ARG A 84 -4.05 12.43 3.73
N ALA A 85 -4.82 11.95 4.71
CA ALA A 85 -6.27 11.94 4.63
C ALA A 85 -6.85 13.36 4.48
N SER A 86 -6.29 14.34 5.20
CA SER A 86 -6.67 15.75 5.09
C SER A 86 -6.39 16.34 3.71
N CYS A 87 -5.41 15.80 2.98
CA CYS A 87 -5.11 16.12 1.59
C CYS A 87 -5.88 15.25 0.57
N GLY A 88 -6.81 14.40 1.01
CA GLY A 88 -7.55 13.48 0.14
C GLY A 88 -6.71 12.32 -0.41
N ARG A 89 -5.54 12.06 0.17
CA ARG A 89 -4.60 11.01 -0.26
C ARG A 89 -4.80 9.76 0.58
N GLN A 90 -4.92 8.62 -0.08
CA GLN A 90 -5.19 7.36 0.59
C GLN A 90 -3.94 6.81 1.29
N THR A 91 -4.12 6.27 2.49
CA THR A 91 -3.14 5.43 3.18
C THR A 91 -3.84 4.18 3.68
N SER A 92 -3.22 3.03 3.47
CA SER A 92 -3.72 1.72 3.87
C SER A 92 -2.61 0.89 4.49
N TRP A 93 -2.96 -0.24 5.08
CA TRP A 93 -2.00 -1.21 5.60
C TRP A 93 -2.06 -2.51 4.80
N SER A 94 -0.91 -3.12 4.52
CA SER A 94 -0.88 -4.51 4.04
C SER A 94 -1.06 -5.50 5.19
N ALA A 95 -0.38 -5.23 6.31
CA ALA A 95 -0.42 -6.02 7.52
C ALA A 95 0.02 -5.15 8.70
N ALA A 96 -0.35 -5.57 9.90
CA ALA A 96 0.05 -4.95 11.16
C ALA A 96 0.46 -6.05 12.15
N SER A 97 1.54 -5.84 12.89
CA SER A 97 1.93 -6.75 13.97
C SER A 97 1.04 -6.61 15.20
N ALA A 98 1.08 -7.59 16.11
CA ALA A 98 0.42 -7.48 17.41
C ALA A 98 0.93 -6.27 18.21
N ALA A 99 2.26 -6.07 18.26
CA ALA A 99 2.86 -4.94 18.98
C ALA A 99 2.34 -3.58 18.48
N LEU A 100 2.17 -3.44 17.16
CA LEU A 100 1.61 -2.23 16.57
C LEU A 100 0.13 -2.04 16.95
N ARG A 101 -0.69 -3.08 16.82
CA ARG A 101 -2.13 -3.03 17.17
C ARG A 101 -2.34 -2.74 18.65
N ASP A 102 -1.61 -3.42 19.52
CA ASP A 102 -1.72 -3.25 20.97
C ASP A 102 -1.27 -1.85 21.41
N GLY A 103 -0.18 -1.33 20.82
CA GLY A 103 0.29 0.03 21.08
C GLY A 103 -0.72 1.09 20.59
N ALA A 104 -1.30 0.90 19.40
CA ALA A 104 -2.34 1.78 18.88
C ALA A 104 -3.58 1.78 19.79
N ARG A 105 -4.02 0.60 20.24
CA ARG A 105 -5.15 0.43 21.16
C ARG A 105 -4.94 1.11 22.49
N LEU A 106 -3.76 0.94 23.09
CA LEU A 106 -3.43 1.54 24.37
C LEU A 106 -3.53 3.07 24.34
N LEU A 107 -3.28 3.68 23.18
CA LEU A 107 -3.34 5.13 22.97
C LEU A 107 -4.67 5.60 22.34
N GLY A 108 -5.58 4.70 21.99
CA GLY A 108 -6.83 5.04 21.28
C GLY A 108 -6.60 5.58 19.86
N LEU A 109 -5.56 5.11 19.17
CA LEU A 109 -5.14 5.59 17.85
C LEU A 109 -5.54 4.66 16.69
N GLU A 110 -6.25 3.56 16.94
CA GLU A 110 -6.55 2.53 15.92
C GLU A 110 -7.23 3.11 14.68
N SER A 111 -8.29 3.91 14.87
CA SER A 111 -9.02 4.55 13.76
C SER A 111 -8.20 5.62 13.06
N LEU A 112 -7.41 6.40 13.81
CA LEU A 112 -6.56 7.45 13.23
C LEU A 112 -5.43 6.86 12.40
N LEU A 113 -4.94 5.69 12.79
CA LEU A 113 -3.98 4.92 12.02
C LEU A 113 -4.64 4.11 10.90
N ALA A 114 -5.97 4.12 10.74
CA ALA A 114 -6.72 3.28 9.79
C ALA A 114 -6.52 1.77 10.00
N LEU A 115 -6.16 1.32 11.21
CA LEU A 115 -5.97 -0.11 11.52
C LEU A 115 -7.28 -0.88 11.64
N ASP A 116 -8.39 -0.21 11.90
CA ASP A 116 -9.72 -0.84 11.97
C ASP A 116 -10.14 -1.44 10.62
N SER A 117 -9.65 -0.88 9.51
CA SER A 117 -9.91 -1.42 8.17
C SER A 117 -9.27 -2.79 7.92
N LEU A 118 -8.21 -3.14 8.67
CA LEU A 118 -7.59 -4.46 8.66
C LEU A 118 -8.37 -5.50 9.47
N GLN A 119 -9.33 -5.10 10.30
CA GLN A 119 -10.11 -6.02 11.14
C GLN A 119 -11.24 -6.71 10.35
N THR A 120 -11.17 -6.72 9.01
CA THR A 120 -12.10 -7.46 8.15
C THR A 120 -11.86 -8.96 8.31
N ASP A 121 -12.32 -9.56 9.42
CA ASP A 121 -12.58 -10.98 9.62
C ASP A 121 -12.97 -11.22 11.10
N SER A 122 -14.16 -10.78 11.54
CA SER A 122 -14.88 -11.33 12.71
C SER A 122 -16.30 -10.74 12.86
N GLU A 123 -17.12 -10.83 11.80
CA GLU A 123 -18.58 -10.93 11.97
C GLU A 123 -19.01 -12.30 11.45
N THR A 124 -18.86 -13.33 12.29
CA THR A 124 -19.72 -14.52 12.19
C THR A 124 -20.71 -14.42 13.32
N HIS A 125 -21.96 -14.19 12.93
CA HIS A 125 -23.21 -14.20 13.70
C HIS A 125 -23.30 -15.41 14.64
#